data_AF-A0ABD3V368-F1
#
_entry.id   AF-A0ABD3V368-F1
#
_cell.length_a   1.000
_cell.length_b   1.000
_cell.length_c   1.000
_cell.angle_alpha   90.00
_cell.angle_beta   90.00
_cell.angle_gamma   90.00
#
_symmetry.space_group_name_H-M   'P 1'
#
loop_
_entity.id
_entity.type
_entity.pdbx_description
1 polymer ?
#
loop_
_entity_poly.entity_id
_entity_poly.type
_entity_poly.pdbx_seq_one_letter_code
_entity_poly.pdbx_strand_id
1 'polypeptide(L)'
;MAKMRIIEIGLLAKISIIINGILAKIIIIEIGILGKISIVEIGKLAKMRIIEIGIMVKIRIKEIGILAKIRIIEIGILAKITIIAIGIMAKIRIIEM
;
A
#
# COMPACT_ATOMS: atom_id res chain seq x y z
N MET A 1 12.59 15.15 -1.47
CA MET A 1 11.67 14.02 -1.71
C MET A 1 11.71 13.08 -0.52
N ALA A 2 10.56 12.72 0.06
CA ALA A 2 10.51 11.88 1.25
C ALA A 2 10.35 10.38 0.91
N LYS A 3 10.71 9.53 1.87
CA LYS A 3 10.50 8.07 1.85
C LYS A 3 9.90 7.65 3.17
N MET A 4 8.95 6.72 3.14
CA MET A 4 8.33 6.14 4.32
C MET A 4 8.53 4.62 4.31
N ARG A 5 8.84 4.05 5.48
CA ARG A 5 8.96 2.60 5.68
C ARG A 5 8.30 2.21 7.01
N ILE A 6 7.44 1.20 6.96
CA ILE A 6 6.83 0.55 8.11
C ILE A 6 7.18 -0.94 8.03
N ILE A 7 7.60 -1.53 9.14
CA ILE A 7 7.86 -2.95 9.30
C ILE A 7 7.30 -3.36 10.64
N GLU A 8 6.46 -4.39 10.68
CA GLU A 8 5.96 -4.96 11.91
C GLU A 8 5.94 -6.50 11.83
N ILE A 9 6.00 -7.13 13.00
CA ILE A 9 5.81 -8.57 13.19
C ILE A 9 4.73 -8.75 14.26
N GLY A 10 3.65 -9.45 13.92
CA GLY A 10 2.59 -9.79 14.85
C GLY A 10 1.19 -9.44 14.33
N LEU A 11 0.39 -8.86 15.21
CA LEU A 11 -1.03 -8.59 14.95
C LEU A 11 -1.24 -7.07 14.86
N LEU A 12 -1.48 -6.58 13.65
CA LEU A 12 -1.82 -5.18 13.42
C LEU A 12 -3.27 -5.06 12.97
N ALA A 13 -4.06 -4.32 13.74
CA ALA A 13 -5.45 -4.07 13.38
C ALA A 13 -5.56 -3.17 12.14
N LYS A 14 -4.73 -2.13 12.05
CA LYS A 14 -4.87 -1.08 11.03
C LYS A 14 -3.62 -0.23 10.83
N ILE A 15 -3.32 0.06 9.56
CA ILE A 15 -2.40 1.13 9.14
C ILE A 15 -3.20 2.18 8.35
N SER A 16 -3.01 3.45 8.66
CA SER A 16 -3.59 4.59 7.92
C SER A 16 -2.50 5.60 7.57
N ILE A 17 -2.34 5.91 6.29
CA ILE A 17 -1.34 6.87 5.80
C ILE A 17 -2.04 7.91 4.93
N ILE A 18 -1.78 9.19 5.21
CA ILE A 18 -2.25 10.32 4.42
C ILE A 18 -1.03 11.11 3.99
N ILE A 19 -0.91 11.36 2.69
CA ILE A 19 0.23 12.07 2.10
C ILE A 19 -0.29 13.22 1.25
N ASN A 20 0.28 14.40 1.48
CA ASN A 20 0.12 15.57 0.63
C ASN A 20 1.48 15.98 0.07
N GLY A 21 1.62 16.07 -1.25
CA GLY A 21 2.83 16.53 -1.93
C GLY A 21 3.57 15.42 -2.70
N ILE A 22 4.90 15.50 -2.74
CA ILE A 22 5.74 14.61 -3.58
C ILE A 22 6.48 13.59 -2.71
N LEU A 23 6.15 12.31 -2.87
CA LEU A 23 6.82 11.20 -2.21
C LEU A 23 7.56 10.32 -3.22
N ALA A 24 8.81 9.96 -2.88
CA ALA A 24 9.57 9.04 -3.72
C ALA A 24 9.11 7.60 -3.51
N LYS A 25 8.79 7.21 -2.27
CA LYS A 25 8.57 5.79 -1.95
C LYS A 25 7.80 5.56 -0.65
N ILE A 26 6.90 4.59 -0.68
CA ILE A 26 6.32 3.94 0.51
C ILE A 26 6.65 2.45 0.47
N ILE A 27 7.04 1.90 1.63
CA ILE A 27 7.19 0.46 1.83
C ILE A 27 6.47 0.08 3.12
N ILE A 28 5.58 -0.90 3.05
CA ILE A 28 4.97 -1.56 4.20
C ILE A 28 5.32 -3.03 4.11
N ILE A 29 5.81 -3.60 5.21
CA ILE A 29 6.14 -5.02 5.33
C ILE A 29 5.50 -5.53 6.62
N GLU A 30 4.67 -6.55 6.50
CA GLU A 30 4.05 -7.21 7.64
C GLU A 30 4.39 -8.70 7.66
N ILE A 31 4.63 -9.24 8.84
CA ILE A 31 4.64 -10.69 9.09
C ILE A 31 3.63 -10.99 10.19
N GLY A 32 2.51 -11.63 9.85
CA GLY A 32 1.45 -11.98 10.79
C GLY A 32 0.06 -11.68 10.25
N ILE A 33 -0.79 -11.00 11.02
CA ILE A 33 -2.17 -10.71 10.62
C ILE A 33 -2.35 -9.21 10.52
N LEU A 34 -2.70 -8.72 9.33
CA LEU A 34 -3.05 -7.33 9.09
C LEU A 34 -4.53 -7.15 8.76
N GLY A 35 -5.25 -6.49 9.66
CA GLY A 35 -6.66 -6.20 9.47
C GLY A 35 -6.92 -5.24 8.31
N LYS A 36 -6.14 -4.15 8.19
CA LYS A 36 -6.40 -3.17 7.13
C LYS A 36 -5.24 -2.22 6.86
N ILE A 37 -4.95 -1.98 5.58
CA ILE A 37 -4.21 -0.80 5.10
C ILE A 37 -5.17 0.18 4.44
N SER A 38 -5.06 1.46 4.80
CA SER A 38 -5.72 2.57 4.12
C SER A 38 -4.70 3.64 3.77
N ILE A 39 -4.52 3.91 2.48
CA ILE A 39 -3.60 4.93 1.99
C ILE A 39 -4.38 5.93 1.16
N VAL A 40 -4.21 7.22 1.50
CA VAL A 40 -4.75 8.34 0.74
C VAL A 40 -3.59 9.24 0.33
N GLU A 41 -3.48 9.50 -0.95
CA GLU A 41 -2.45 10.36 -1.50
C GLU A 41 -3.07 11.49 -2.31
N ILE A 42 -2.58 12.71 -2.07
CA ILE A 42 -2.84 13.89 -2.88
C ILE A 42 -1.48 14.42 -3.36
N GLY A 43 -1.19 14.26 -4.65
CA GLY A 43 0.08 14.71 -5.23
C GLY A 43 0.76 13.67 -6.12
N LYS A 44 2.04 13.40 -5.90
CA LYS A 44 2.83 12.49 -6.73
C LYS A 44 3.59 11.46 -5.90
N LEU A 45 3.37 10.18 -6.20
CA LEU A 45 4.06 9.04 -5.63
C LEU A 45 4.70 8.21 -6.72
N ALA A 46 6.03 8.15 -6.67
CA ALA A 46 6.76 7.37 -7.66
C ALA A 46 6.61 5.86 -7.45
N LYS A 47 6.51 5.40 -6.19
CA LYS A 47 6.46 3.95 -5.91
C LYS A 47 5.84 3.61 -4.56
N MET A 48 4.92 2.67 -4.59
CA MET A 48 4.34 2.04 -3.41
C MET A 48 4.62 0.54 -3.43
N ARG A 49 5.02 -0.01 -2.27
CA ARG A 49 5.15 -1.45 -2.08
C ARG A 49 4.50 -1.89 -0.77
N ILE A 50 3.58 -2.84 -0.83
CA ILE A 50 3.07 -3.59 0.31
C ILE A 50 3.58 -5.03 0.17
N ILE A 51 4.13 -5.58 1.24
CA ILE A 51 4.52 -6.98 1.35
C ILE A 51 3.87 -7.52 2.61
N GLU A 52 3.17 -8.64 2.50
CA GLU A 52 2.65 -9.36 3.66
C GLU A 52 3.01 -10.84 3.60
N ILE A 53 3.33 -11.39 4.77
CA ILE A 53 3.46 -12.81 5.01
C ILE A 53 2.44 -13.15 6.11
N GLY A 54 1.33 -13.79 5.75
CA GLY A 54 0.25 -14.15 6.67
C GLY A 54 -1.14 -13.81 6.15
N ILE A 55 -1.94 -13.03 6.89
CA ILE A 55 -3.36 -12.78 6.56
C ILE A 55 -3.66 -11.29 6.46
N MET A 56 -3.87 -10.82 5.23
CA MET A 56 -4.35 -9.47 4.94
C MET A 56 -5.86 -9.48 4.73
N VAL A 57 -6.61 -8.84 5.62
CA VAL A 57 -8.07 -8.73 5.39
C VAL A 57 -8.37 -7.66 4.33
N LYS A 58 -7.59 -6.57 4.26
CA LYS A 58 -7.97 -5.46 3.38
C LYS A 58 -6.88 -4.45 3.02
N ILE A 59 -6.80 -4.10 1.74
CA ILE A 59 -6.03 -2.95 1.24
C ILE A 59 -6.97 -1.96 0.57
N ARG A 60 -6.87 -0.67 0.96
CA ARG A 60 -7.51 0.45 0.28
C ARG A 60 -6.47 1.50 -0.09
N ILE A 61 -6.41 1.84 -1.37
CA ILE A 61 -5.55 2.89 -1.91
C ILE A 61 -6.44 3.88 -2.64
N LYS A 62 -6.40 5.15 -2.23
CA LYS A 62 -7.04 6.25 -2.94
C LYS A 62 -5.96 7.26 -3.33
N GLU A 63 -5.89 7.57 -4.61
CA GLU A 63 -4.93 8.54 -5.14
C GLU A 63 -5.64 9.65 -5.91
N ILE A 64 -5.14 10.86 -5.72
CA ILE A 64 -5.50 12.06 -6.46
C ILE A 64 -4.20 12.68 -6.97
N GLY A 65 -3.86 12.46 -8.25
CA GLY A 65 -2.65 13.03 -8.87
C GLY A 65 -1.89 12.07 -9.79
N ILE A 66 -0.63 11.74 -9.46
CA ILE A 66 0.19 10.81 -10.25
C ILE A 66 0.79 9.70 -9.37
N LEU A 67 0.41 8.46 -9.68
CA LEU A 67 0.95 7.24 -9.09
C LEU A 67 1.65 6.37 -10.12
N ALA A 68 2.99 6.39 -10.11
CA ALA A 68 3.75 5.70 -11.15
C ALA A 68 3.76 4.17 -10.95
N LYS A 69 3.74 3.67 -9.71
CA LYS A 69 3.82 2.21 -9.47
C LYS A 69 3.26 1.76 -8.13
N ILE A 70 2.33 0.82 -8.16
CA ILE A 70 1.92 0.00 -7.01
C ILE A 70 2.44 -1.42 -7.18
N ARG A 71 3.01 -1.98 -6.11
CA ARG A 71 3.26 -3.42 -5.99
C ARG A 71 2.72 -3.95 -4.67
N ILE A 72 1.76 -4.86 -4.74
CA ILE A 72 1.28 -5.64 -3.60
C ILE A 72 1.81 -7.05 -3.78
N ILE A 73 2.46 -7.58 -2.74
CA ILE A 73 2.95 -8.95 -2.69
C ILE A 73 2.41 -9.53 -1.41
N GLU A 74 1.84 -10.70 -1.52
CA GLU A 74 1.16 -11.35 -0.42
C GLU A 74 1.50 -12.84 -0.47
N ILE A 75 1.91 -13.36 0.68
CA ILE A 75 2.23 -14.77 0.89
C ILE A 75 1.27 -15.23 1.98
N GLY A 76 0.17 -15.88 1.60
CA GLY A 76 -0.93 -16.24 2.50
C GLY A 76 -2.34 -15.92 1.96
N ILE A 77 -3.16 -15.23 2.77
CA ILE A 77 -4.54 -14.86 2.40
C ILE A 77 -4.77 -13.35 2.30
N LEU A 78 -5.09 -12.85 1.10
CA LEU A 78 -5.62 -11.50 0.86
C LEU A 78 -7.09 -11.52 0.49
N ALA A 79 -7.93 -11.01 1.40
CA ALA A 79 -9.38 -11.06 1.18
C ALA A 79 -9.89 -9.95 0.24
N LYS A 80 -9.29 -8.74 0.26
CA LYS A 80 -9.79 -7.62 -0.55
C LYS A 80 -8.77 -6.54 -0.86
N ILE A 81 -8.69 -6.17 -2.13
CA ILE A 81 -8.05 -4.94 -2.61
C ILE A 81 -9.10 -3.96 -3.15
N THR A 82 -8.89 -2.68 -2.89
CA THR A 82 -9.61 -1.59 -3.56
C THR A 82 -8.62 -0.49 -3.91
N ILE A 83 -8.52 -0.14 -5.19
CA ILE A 83 -7.67 0.94 -5.69
C ILE A 83 -8.56 1.92 -6.46
N ILE A 84 -8.53 3.18 -6.07
CA ILE A 84 -9.25 4.28 -6.73
C ILE A 84 -8.22 5.34 -7.08
N ALA A 85 -8.13 5.70 -8.36
CA ALA A 85 -7.23 6.72 -8.85
C ALA A 85 -8.03 7.82 -9.54
N ILE A 86 -7.74 9.07 -9.17
CA ILE A 86 -8.25 10.28 -9.81
C ILE A 86 -7.01 11.00 -10.36
N GLY A 87 -6.57 10.59 -11.54
CA GLY A 87 -5.30 11.03 -12.10
C GLY A 87 -4.64 9.95 -12.95
N ILE A 88 -3.31 9.97 -13.00
CA ILE A 88 -2.51 9.06 -13.83
C ILE A 88 -1.95 7.94 -12.97
N MET A 89 -2.35 6.71 -13.27
CA MET A 89 -1.76 5.51 -12.68
C MET A 89 -1.09 4.66 -13.74
N ALA A 90 0.24 4.51 -13.66
CA ALA A 90 1.01 3.88 -14.73
C ALA A 90 1.14 2.36 -14.60
N LYS A 91 1.29 1.82 -13.38
CA LYS A 91 1.45 0.38 -13.18
C LYS A 91 0.94 -0.13 -11.84
N ILE A 92 0.11 -1.16 -11.89
CA ILE A 92 -0.26 -1.98 -10.74
C ILE A 92 0.29 -3.39 -10.96
N ARG A 93 0.84 -3.99 -9.90
CA ARG A 93 1.15 -5.41 -9.85
C ARG A 93 0.72 -5.98 -8.51
N ILE A 94 -0.13 -7.00 -8.57
CA ILE A 94 -0.55 -7.80 -7.42
C ILE A 94 0.03 -9.20 -7.63
N ILE A 95 0.60 -9.77 -6.57
CA ILE A 95 1.16 -11.12 -6.56
C ILE A 95 0.66 -11.75 -5.27
N GLU A 96 -0.09 -12.83 -5.39
CA GLU A 96 -0.59 -13.65 -4.29
C GLU A 96 0.06 -15.02 -4.43
N MET A 97 0.54 -15.58 -3.33
CA MET A 97 1.30 -16.84 -3.25
C MET A 97 0.85 -17.67 -2.06
#